data_AF-A0AA51U727-F1
#
_entry.id   AF-A0AA51U727-F1
#
_cell.length_a   1.000
_cell.length_b   1.000
_cell.length_c   1.000
_cell.angle_alpha   90.00
_cell.angle_beta   90.00
_cell.angle_gamma   90.00
#
_symmetry.space_group_name_H-M   'P 1'
#
loop_
_entity.id
_entity.type
_entity.pdbx_description
1 polymer ?
#
loop_
_entity_poly.entity_id
_entity_poly.type
_entity_poly.pdbx_seq_one_letter_code
_entity_poly.pdbx_strand_id
1 'polypeptide(L)'
;MKMRLAAVLAVGLCFSGGVAQGDGPAELPMEAKVTGPAVGHVLNVYLNFAHILLLDEPVATIAVGNSGIVEATLSDDQTVILTAQAPGTTNLIILDGDGDELSNTMVRVVERGDLLTTVYRGSARYTYACADRCTPVISIGDEAGFFDSSVSQIQARQEQAGEGQ
;
A
#
# COMPACT_ATOMS: atom_id res chain seq x y z
N MET A 1 -35.40 -8.93 70.90
CA MET A 1 -34.49 -9.89 71.57
C MET A 1 -33.59 -10.50 70.49
N LYS A 2 -32.38 -9.95 70.31
CA LYS A 2 -31.07 -10.66 70.46
C LYS A 2 -30.82 -11.75 69.39
N MET A 3 -29.94 -11.49 68.41
CA MET A 3 -28.49 -11.87 68.36
C MET A 3 -28.30 -13.22 67.60
N ARG A 4 -27.32 -13.54 66.74
CA ARG A 4 -26.06 -13.00 66.16
C ARG A 4 -25.85 -13.74 64.80
N LEU A 5 -25.38 -13.10 63.74
CA LEU A 5 -23.99 -13.13 63.23
C LEU A 5 -23.25 -14.48 63.34
N ALA A 6 -22.97 -15.11 62.19
CA ALA A 6 -21.83 -15.99 61.99
C ALA A 6 -21.31 -15.81 60.55
N ALA A 7 -20.14 -15.19 60.45
CA ALA A 7 -19.38 -15.06 59.22
C ALA A 7 -18.64 -16.39 58.94
N VAL A 8 -18.80 -16.94 57.74
CA VAL A 8 -17.98 -18.06 57.26
C VAL A 8 -16.92 -17.47 56.33
N LEU A 9 -15.68 -17.47 56.79
CA LEU A 9 -14.49 -17.27 55.97
C LEU A 9 -14.37 -18.48 55.01
N ALA A 10 -14.63 -18.27 53.73
CA ALA A 10 -14.27 -19.22 52.68
C ALA A 10 -12.96 -18.74 52.04
N VAL A 11 -11.88 -19.47 52.34
CA VAL A 11 -10.58 -19.38 51.67
C VAL A 11 -10.77 -19.85 50.23
N GLY A 12 -10.86 -18.90 49.30
CA GLY A 12 -10.93 -19.17 47.86
C GLY A 12 -9.53 -19.39 47.30
N LEU A 13 -9.21 -20.65 46.99
CA LEU A 13 -8.00 -21.05 46.26
C LEU A 13 -7.94 -20.37 44.89
N CYS A 14 -6.77 -19.81 44.57
CA CYS A 14 -6.39 -19.39 43.22
C CYS A 14 -6.45 -20.58 42.25
N PHE A 15 -7.34 -20.51 41.25
CA PHE A 15 -7.21 -21.29 40.03
C PHE A 15 -6.73 -20.37 38.91
N SER A 16 -5.45 -20.51 38.57
CA SER A 16 -4.83 -19.94 37.38
C SER A 16 -5.37 -20.70 36.16
N GLY A 17 -6.47 -20.24 35.59
CA GLY A 17 -7.05 -20.76 34.36
C GLY A 17 -6.95 -19.71 33.26
N GLY A 18 -5.81 -19.64 32.58
CA GLY A 18 -5.68 -18.90 31.33
C GLY A 18 -6.38 -19.66 30.20
N VAL A 19 -7.34 -19.02 29.56
CA VAL A 19 -7.83 -19.36 28.22
C VAL A 19 -7.91 -18.04 27.45
N ALA A 20 -6.89 -17.81 26.64
CA ALA A 20 -6.90 -16.84 25.56
C ALA A 20 -7.35 -17.59 24.31
N GLN A 21 -8.53 -17.27 23.76
CA GLN A 21 -8.81 -17.47 22.34
C GLN A 21 -10.06 -16.68 21.96
N GLY A 22 -9.90 -15.78 20.99
CA GLY A 22 -10.96 -14.93 20.46
C GLY A 22 -10.41 -14.10 19.31
N ASP A 23 -9.94 -14.78 18.27
CA ASP A 23 -9.61 -14.20 16.96
C ASP A 23 -10.90 -13.68 16.31
N GLY A 24 -11.16 -12.39 16.45
CA GLY A 24 -12.11 -11.66 15.60
C GLY A 24 -11.45 -11.29 14.26
N PRO A 25 -12.19 -11.23 13.15
CA PRO A 25 -11.65 -10.70 11.90
C PRO A 25 -11.29 -9.22 12.10
N ALA A 26 -10.06 -8.87 11.71
CA ALA A 26 -9.56 -7.52 11.73
C ALA A 26 -10.44 -6.61 10.85
N GLU A 27 -11.26 -5.78 11.49
CA GLU A 27 -11.87 -4.63 10.84
C GLU A 27 -10.77 -3.60 10.54
N LEU A 28 -10.67 -3.18 9.29
CA LEU A 28 -9.71 -2.18 8.83
C LEU A 28 -10.15 -0.79 9.34
N PRO A 29 -9.31 -0.04 10.08
CA PRO A 29 -9.54 1.39 10.23
C PRO A 29 -9.14 2.09 8.92
N MET A 30 -10.12 2.42 8.09
CA MET A 30 -10.02 3.51 7.12
C MET A 30 -10.09 4.82 7.90
N GLU A 31 -8.97 5.30 8.44
CA GLU A 31 -8.71 6.71 8.81
C GLU A 31 -7.33 6.78 9.48
N ALA A 32 -6.28 6.87 8.67
CA ALA A 32 -4.95 7.21 9.17
C ALA A 32 -4.84 8.73 9.24
N LYS A 33 -5.19 9.31 10.39
CA LYS A 33 -4.92 10.72 10.69
C LYS A 33 -3.43 10.88 10.97
N VAL A 34 -2.69 11.51 10.04
CA VAL A 34 -1.31 11.91 10.27
C VAL A 34 -1.34 13.20 11.09
N THR A 35 -0.58 13.30 12.18
CA THR A 35 -0.47 14.55 12.96
C THR A 35 0.93 14.65 13.54
N GLY A 36 1.69 15.65 13.08
CA GLY A 36 3.03 16.01 13.59
C GLY A 36 4.20 15.63 12.65
N PRO A 37 5.38 16.29 12.79
CA PRO A 37 6.52 16.07 11.91
C PRO A 37 7.08 14.67 12.12
N ALA A 38 6.78 13.77 11.19
CA ALA A 38 7.14 12.37 11.26
C ALA A 38 8.57 12.15 10.75
N VAL A 39 9.55 12.23 11.64
CA VAL A 39 10.85 11.58 11.38
C VAL A 39 10.64 10.07 11.42
N GLY A 40 10.46 9.45 10.25
CA GLY A 40 10.56 8.00 10.07
C GLY A 40 9.30 7.27 9.59
N HIS A 41 8.23 7.96 9.18
CA HIS A 41 7.10 7.26 8.56
C HIS A 41 7.43 6.94 7.09
N VAL A 42 7.34 5.67 6.72
CA VAL A 42 7.49 5.26 5.32
C VAL A 42 6.12 5.02 4.72
N LEU A 43 5.81 5.81 3.69
CA LEU A 43 4.61 5.62 2.88
C LEU A 43 4.84 4.41 1.95
N ASN A 44 4.16 3.30 2.23
CA ASN A 44 4.17 2.15 1.32
C ASN A 44 3.10 2.36 0.25
N VAL A 45 3.53 2.32 -1.01
CA VAL A 45 2.65 2.36 -2.18
C VAL A 45 2.84 1.09 -3.00
N TYR A 46 1.83 0.79 -3.80
CA TYR A 46 1.78 -0.44 -4.58
C TYR A 46 2.03 -0.16 -6.05
N LEU A 47 2.93 -0.95 -6.65
CA LEU A 47 3.24 -0.88 -8.08
C LEU A 47 1.96 -0.94 -8.92
N ASN A 48 1.86 -0.06 -9.94
CA ASN A 48 0.70 0.06 -10.84
C ASN A 48 -0.61 0.54 -10.17
N PHE A 49 -0.54 1.09 -8.95
CA PHE A 49 -1.68 1.73 -8.29
C PHE A 49 -1.42 3.22 -8.08
N ALA A 50 -2.49 4.01 -8.20
CA ALA A 50 -2.52 5.39 -7.75
C ALA A 50 -2.89 5.45 -6.26
N HIS A 51 -2.24 6.35 -5.54
CA HIS A 51 -2.46 6.65 -4.13
C HIS A 51 -2.80 8.13 -4.01
N ILE A 52 -3.91 8.44 -3.35
CA ILE A 52 -4.31 9.83 -3.10
C ILE A 52 -3.82 10.22 -1.72
N LEU A 53 -3.06 11.31 -1.64
CA LEU A 53 -2.65 11.93 -0.39
C LEU A 53 -3.43 13.23 -0.22
N LEU A 54 -4.16 13.31 0.89
CA LEU A 54 -4.83 14.53 1.33
C LEU A 54 -3.91 15.24 2.32
N LEU A 55 -3.67 16.52 2.09
CA LEU A 55 -2.77 17.35 2.87
C LEU A 55 -3.56 18.24 3.82
N ASP A 56 -3.05 18.42 5.03
CA ASP A 56 -3.71 19.23 6.07
C ASP A 56 -3.67 20.74 5.74
N GLU A 57 -2.68 21.16 4.95
CA GLU A 57 -2.43 22.57 4.59
C GLU A 57 -2.21 22.71 3.07
N PRO A 58 -2.54 23.86 2.47
CA PRO A 58 -2.29 24.13 1.05
C PRO A 58 -0.80 24.12 0.70
N VAL A 59 -0.47 23.52 -0.44
CA VAL A 59 0.91 23.35 -0.91
C VAL A 59 1.07 23.89 -2.31
N ALA A 60 2.27 24.34 -2.65
CA ALA A 60 2.54 24.93 -3.96
C ALA A 60 3.41 24.03 -4.84
N THR A 61 4.37 23.31 -4.22
CA THR A 61 5.35 22.53 -4.98
C THR A 61 5.52 21.15 -4.38
N ILE A 62 5.65 20.16 -5.27
CA ILE A 62 6.01 18.80 -4.93
C ILE A 62 7.25 18.40 -5.70
N ALA A 63 8.20 17.77 -5.00
CA ALA A 63 9.40 17.21 -5.59
C ALA A 63 9.53 15.74 -5.23
N VAL A 64 9.87 14.92 -6.23
CA VAL A 64 10.15 13.49 -6.06
C VAL A 64 11.64 13.26 -6.30
N GLY A 65 12.30 12.56 -5.38
CA GLY A 65 13.74 12.28 -5.50
C GLY A 65 14.10 11.47 -6.75
N ASN A 66 13.28 10.48 -7.10
CA ASN A 66 13.43 9.69 -8.33
C ASN A 66 12.06 9.45 -9.01
N SER A 67 11.81 10.17 -10.10
CA SER A 67 10.56 10.07 -10.89
C SER A 67 10.37 8.73 -11.62
N GLY A 68 11.44 7.95 -11.80
CA GLY A 68 11.34 6.59 -12.37
C GLY A 68 10.80 5.55 -11.39
N ILE A 69 10.72 5.87 -10.09
CA ILE A 69 10.13 5.00 -9.05
C ILE A 69 8.68 5.38 -8.81
N VAL A 70 8.41 6.68 -8.68
CA VAL A 70 7.07 7.21 -8.41
C VAL A 70 6.91 8.57 -9.07
N GLU A 71 5.71 8.87 -9.52
CA GLU A 71 5.33 10.19 -10.05
C GLU A 71 4.25 10.79 -9.17
N ALA A 72 4.35 12.08 -8.89
CA ALA A 72 3.38 12.81 -8.10
C ALA A 72 2.81 13.96 -8.92
N THR A 73 1.51 14.17 -8.84
CA THR A 73 0.81 15.27 -9.51
C THR A 73 -0.12 15.95 -8.52
N LEU A 74 -0.10 17.28 -8.51
CA LEU A 74 -1.07 18.07 -7.76
C LEU A 74 -2.39 18.10 -8.53
N SER A 75 -3.47 17.63 -7.91
CA SER A 75 -4.83 17.79 -8.43
C SER A 75 -5.41 19.14 -8.05
N ASP A 76 -5.10 19.59 -6.83
CA ASP A 76 -5.36 20.92 -6.27
C ASP A 76 -4.29 21.22 -5.21
N ASP A 77 -4.45 22.30 -4.45
CA ASP A 77 -3.49 22.72 -3.42
C ASP A 77 -3.46 21.81 -2.18
N GLN A 78 -4.39 20.87 -2.02
CA GLN A 78 -4.43 19.95 -0.87
C GLN A 78 -4.47 18.47 -1.26
N THR A 79 -4.45 18.16 -2.56
CA THR A 79 -4.62 16.80 -3.07
C THR A 79 -3.48 16.42 -4.00
N VAL A 80 -2.75 15.38 -3.61
CA VAL A 80 -1.68 14.78 -4.41
C VAL A 80 -2.11 13.43 -4.92
N ILE A 81 -1.95 13.21 -6.21
CA ILE A 81 -2.08 11.90 -6.84
C ILE A 81 -0.67 11.34 -7.03
N LEU A 82 -0.38 10.22 -6.38
CA LEU A 82 0.90 9.55 -6.41
C LEU A 82 0.78 8.22 -7.18
N THR A 83 1.50 8.06 -8.27
CA THR A 83 1.47 6.88 -9.14
C THR A 83 2.80 6.13 -9.06
N ALA A 84 2.76 4.88 -8.61
CA ALA A 84 3.94 4.04 -8.55
C ALA A 84 4.31 3.44 -9.92
N GLN A 85 5.54 3.69 -10.37
CA GLN A 85 6.03 3.26 -11.68
C GLN A 85 6.97 2.05 -11.60
N ALA A 86 7.85 2.00 -10.60
CA ALA A 86 8.82 0.90 -10.44
C ALA A 86 9.08 0.57 -8.95
N PRO A 87 9.41 -0.69 -8.63
CA PRO A 87 9.80 -1.07 -7.27
C PRO A 87 11.04 -0.31 -6.80
N GLY A 88 11.05 0.12 -5.54
CA GLY A 88 12.18 0.86 -4.99
C GLY A 88 11.82 1.67 -3.76
N THR A 89 12.75 2.52 -3.33
CA THR A 89 12.53 3.49 -2.26
C THR A 89 13.08 4.84 -2.68
N THR A 90 12.28 5.88 -2.51
CA THR A 90 12.63 7.27 -2.80
C THR A 90 12.01 8.17 -1.74
N ASN A 91 12.03 9.47 -1.93
CA ASN A 91 11.40 10.44 -1.05
C ASN A 91 10.49 11.39 -1.84
N LEU A 92 9.46 11.88 -1.15
CA LEU A 92 8.51 12.88 -1.59
C LEU A 92 8.67 14.09 -0.69
N ILE A 93 9.02 15.23 -1.30
CA ILE A 93 9.19 16.52 -0.62
C ILE A 93 8.02 17.41 -1.02
N ILE A 94 7.40 18.04 -0.04
CA ILE A 94 6.26 18.93 -0.20
C ILE A 94 6.66 20.30 0.35
N LEU A 95 6.48 21.34 -0.46
CA LEU A 95 6.83 22.72 -0.12
C LEU A 95 5.58 23.62 -0.16
N ASP A 96 5.55 24.62 0.70
CA ASP A 96 4.53 25.67 0.69
C ASP A 96 4.76 26.72 -0.42
N GLY A 97 3.95 27.78 -0.42
CA GLY A 97 4.04 28.87 -1.39
C GLY A 97 5.28 29.76 -1.25
N ASP A 98 5.93 29.74 -0.08
CA ASP A 98 7.15 30.51 0.20
C ASP A 98 8.41 29.69 -0.11
N GLY A 99 8.25 28.38 -0.34
CA GLY A 99 9.32 27.44 -0.67
C GLY A 99 9.90 26.71 0.55
N ASP A 100 9.26 26.85 1.72
CA ASP A 100 9.66 26.16 2.93
C ASP A 100 9.19 24.70 2.90
N GLU A 101 10.00 23.79 3.46
CA GLU A 101 9.70 22.36 3.51
C GLU A 101 8.61 22.07 4.55
N LEU A 102 7.42 21.69 4.07
CA LEU A 102 6.33 21.22 4.91
C LEU A 102 6.52 19.77 5.31
N SER A 103 7.01 18.93 4.40
CA SER A 103 7.21 17.50 4.64
C SER A 103 8.25 16.88 3.71
N ASN A 104 9.00 15.90 4.24
CA ASN A 104 9.89 15.03 3.48
C ASN A 104 9.68 13.58 3.94
N THR A 105 8.93 12.83 3.13
CA THR A 105 8.47 11.49 3.47
C THR A 105 9.17 10.46 2.58
N MET A 106 9.63 9.37 3.20
CA MET A 106 10.15 8.23 2.43
C MET A 106 9.00 7.47 1.80
N VAL A 107 9.08 7.21 0.49
CA VAL A 107 8.12 6.43 -0.28
C VAL A 107 8.76 5.11 -0.66
N ARG A 108 8.12 4.01 -0.32
CA ARG A 108 8.55 2.66 -0.69
C ARG A 108 7.51 2.03 -1.60
N VAL A 109 7.93 1.72 -2.82
CA VAL A 109 7.11 1.03 -3.81
C VAL A 109 7.36 -0.46 -3.71
N VAL A 110 6.30 -1.21 -3.43
CA VAL A 110 6.32 -2.67 -3.40
C VAL A 110 5.33 -3.24 -4.39
N GLU A 111 5.64 -4.42 -4.93
CA GLU A 111 4.65 -5.21 -5.64
C GLU A 111 3.61 -5.73 -4.63
N ARG A 112 2.33 -5.70 -5.01
CA ARG A 112 1.29 -6.38 -4.22
C ARG A 112 1.38 -7.88 -4.50
N GLY A 113 2.16 -8.59 -3.68
CA GLY A 113 2.37 -10.03 -3.81
C GLY A 113 1.12 -10.89 -3.58
N ASP A 114 0.04 -10.30 -3.06
CA ASP A 114 -1.30 -10.90 -2.95
C ASP A 114 -2.11 -10.81 -4.26
N LEU A 115 -1.77 -9.91 -5.17
CA LEU A 115 -2.46 -9.76 -6.47
C LEU A 115 -1.75 -10.49 -7.61
N LEU A 116 -0.43 -10.66 -7.49
CA LEU A 116 0.41 -11.20 -8.53
C LEU A 116 1.06 -12.50 -8.08
N THR A 117 0.95 -13.52 -8.93
CA THR A 117 1.61 -14.82 -8.77
C THR A 117 2.77 -14.92 -9.75
N THR A 118 3.97 -15.07 -9.22
CA THR A 118 5.19 -15.24 -10.02
C THR A 118 5.58 -16.71 -10.08
N VAL A 119 5.73 -17.23 -11.30
CA VAL A 119 6.14 -18.62 -11.58
C VAL A 119 7.56 -18.61 -12.15
N TYR A 120 8.44 -19.43 -11.57
CA TYR A 120 9.80 -19.61 -12.06
C TYR A 120 9.94 -20.96 -12.78
N ARG A 121 10.49 -20.95 -14.01
CA ARG A 121 10.88 -22.16 -14.75
C ARG A 121 12.38 -22.12 -15.05
N GLY A 122 13.17 -22.68 -14.15
CA GLY A 122 14.62 -22.47 -14.16
C GLY A 122 14.93 -21.00 -13.86
N SER A 123 15.69 -20.32 -14.73
CA SER A 123 15.97 -18.88 -14.61
C SER A 123 14.89 -17.99 -15.22
N ALA A 124 13.92 -18.55 -15.93
CA ALA A 124 12.84 -17.79 -16.57
C ALA A 124 11.76 -17.45 -15.54
N ARG A 125 11.33 -16.19 -15.52
CA ARG A 125 10.30 -15.66 -14.63
C ARG A 125 9.04 -15.30 -15.43
N TYR A 126 7.88 -15.65 -14.91
CA TYR A 126 6.57 -15.38 -15.54
C TYR A 126 5.63 -14.82 -14.48
N THR A 127 4.98 -13.69 -14.75
CA THR A 127 4.08 -13.05 -13.78
C THR A 127 2.62 -13.14 -14.25
N TYR A 128 1.73 -13.49 -13.32
CA TYR A 128 0.29 -13.65 -13.58
C TYR A 128 -0.54 -12.90 -12.55
N ALA A 129 -1.69 -12.38 -12.96
CA ALA A 129 -2.77 -12.00 -12.05
C ALA A 129 -3.78 -13.16 -11.98
N CYS A 130 -3.99 -13.72 -10.79
CA CYS A 130 -4.81 -14.91 -10.62
C CYS A 130 -6.07 -14.61 -9.79
N ALA A 131 -7.24 -14.83 -10.39
CA ALA A 131 -8.51 -15.01 -9.70
C ALA A 131 -8.95 -16.47 -9.91
N ASP A 132 -10.15 -16.73 -10.45
CA ASP A 132 -10.57 -18.08 -10.84
C ASP A 132 -9.69 -18.69 -11.95
N ARG A 133 -9.11 -17.83 -12.80
CA ARG A 133 -8.12 -18.17 -13.83
C ARG A 133 -6.98 -17.17 -13.76
N CYS A 134 -5.78 -17.63 -14.09
CA CYS A 134 -4.60 -16.78 -14.18
C CYS A 134 -4.51 -16.15 -15.58
N THR A 135 -4.37 -14.83 -15.63
CA THR A 135 -4.09 -14.07 -16.85
C THR A 135 -2.67 -13.53 -16.82
N PRO A 136 -1.93 -13.56 -17.95
CA PRO A 136 -0.58 -13.03 -18.01
C PRO A 136 -0.59 -11.53 -17.75
N VAL A 137 0.39 -11.06 -16.98
CA VAL A 137 0.68 -9.63 -16.82
C VAL A 137 2.16 -9.40 -17.10
N ILE A 138 2.50 -8.19 -17.54
CA ILE A 138 3.88 -7.84 -17.86
C ILE A 138 4.54 -7.26 -16.61
N SER A 139 5.62 -7.87 -16.13
CA SER A 139 6.47 -7.31 -15.07
C SER A 139 7.94 -7.22 -15.50
N ILE A 140 8.65 -6.21 -14.99
CA ILE A 140 10.07 -5.98 -15.26
C ILE A 140 10.90 -7.13 -14.68
N GLY A 141 11.58 -7.86 -15.54
CA GLY A 141 12.38 -9.05 -15.17
C GLY A 141 11.71 -10.38 -15.54
N ASP A 142 10.55 -10.35 -16.18
CA ASP A 142 9.96 -11.53 -16.80
C ASP A 142 10.80 -12.01 -17.99
N GLU A 143 10.64 -13.28 -18.36
CA GLU A 143 11.30 -13.90 -19.51
C GLU A 143 10.99 -13.11 -20.79
N ALA A 144 12.03 -12.83 -21.58
CA ALA A 144 11.95 -11.89 -22.70
C ALA A 144 10.88 -12.28 -23.73
N GLY A 145 10.78 -13.55 -24.12
CA GLY A 145 9.76 -14.02 -25.07
C GLY A 145 8.33 -13.87 -24.54
N PHE A 146 8.10 -14.14 -23.25
CA PHE A 146 6.82 -13.88 -22.60
C PHE A 146 6.47 -12.39 -22.56
N PHE A 147 7.44 -11.52 -22.25
CA PHE A 147 7.29 -10.07 -22.27
C PHE A 147 6.90 -9.58 -23.68
N ASP A 148 7.69 -9.93 -24.69
CA ASP A 148 7.51 -9.47 -26.07
C ASP A 148 6.17 -9.92 -26.66
N SER A 149 5.78 -11.17 -26.41
CA SER A 149 4.51 -11.72 -26.89
C SER A 149 3.29 -11.09 -26.20
N SER A 150 3.40 -10.77 -24.91
CA SER A 150 2.34 -10.09 -24.15
C SER A 150 2.17 -8.64 -24.60
N VAL A 151 3.27 -7.91 -24.82
CA VAL A 151 3.24 -6.54 -25.39
C VAL A 151 2.58 -6.53 -26.76
N SER A 152 2.97 -7.45 -27.63
CA SER A 152 2.43 -7.57 -28.99
C SER A 152 0.91 -7.79 -28.99
N GLN A 153 0.39 -8.62 -28.07
CA GLN A 153 -1.05 -8.86 -27.92
C GLN A 153 -1.80 -7.63 -27.40
N ILE A 154 -1.20 -6.83 -26.52
CA ILE A 154 -1.79 -5.59 -26.01
C ILE A 154 -1.88 -4.54 -27.11
N GLN A 155 -0.80 -4.37 -27.89
CA GLN A 155 -0.76 -3.43 -29.02
C GLN A 155 -1.82 -3.78 -30.07
N ALA A 156 -1.90 -5.05 -30.48
CA ALA A 156 -2.93 -5.50 -31.43
C ALA A 156 -4.36 -5.22 -30.94
N ARG A 157 -4.63 -5.34 -29.63
CA ARG A 157 -5.93 -4.97 -29.05
C ARG A 157 -6.19 -3.45 -29.12
N GLN A 158 -5.17 -2.63 -28.85
CA GLN A 158 -5.30 -1.17 -28.89
C GLN A 158 -5.56 -0.65 -30.31
N GLU A 159 -4.90 -1.23 -31.31
CA GLU A 159 -5.13 -0.92 -32.73
C GLU A 159 -6.59 -1.18 -33.12
N GLN A 160 -7.12 -2.35 -32.76
CA GLN A 160 -8.53 -2.69 -33.02
C GLN A 160 -9.53 -1.81 -32.26
N ALA A 161 -9.15 -1.31 -31.09
CA ALA A 161 -9.99 -0.39 -30.31
C ALA A 161 -9.96 1.05 -30.87
N GLY A 162 -8.91 1.43 -31.61
CA GLY A 162 -8.73 2.75 -32.20
C GLY A 162 -9.40 2.96 -33.56
N GLU A 163 -9.83 1.89 -34.25
CA GLU A 163 -10.49 1.97 -35.58
C GLU A 163 -11.98 2.35 -35.51
N GLY A 164 -12.51 2.72 -34.33
CA GLY A 164 -13.91 3.05 -34.11
C GLY A 164 -14.23 4.55 -33.96
N GLN A 165 -13.30 5.47 -34.24
CA GLN A 165 -13.49 6.93 -34.10
C GLN A 165 -13.29 7.68 -35.41
#